data_AF-A0ABD1VFN9-F1
#
_entry.id   AF-A0ABD1VFN9-F1
#
_cell.length_a   1.000
_cell.length_b   1.000
_cell.length_c   1.000
_cell.angle_alpha   90.00
_cell.angle_beta   90.00
_cell.angle_gamma   90.00
#
_symmetry.space_group_name_H-M   'P 1'
#
loop_
_entity.id
_entity.type
_entity.pdbx_description
1 polymer ?
#
loop_
_entity_poly.entity_id
_entity_poly.type
_entity_poly.pdbx_seq_one_letter_code
_entity_poly.pdbx_strand_id
1 'polypeptide(L)'
;MQLITVPEKTLNMYYKRGRIGDDARAEQRLEEWDNLNNALKEFSKQFEGLTGNEFEPWEREKKIQKKTQKFFPVDMDDGVEVRHGGLGLRQLGIAAAHCKLEPKVANFMKVLCGQEIYRWEAI
;
A
#
# COMPACT_ATOMS: atom_id res chain seq x y z
N MET A 1 9.49 3.69 1.96
CA MET A 1 10.61 2.72 2.00
C MET A 1 10.05 1.43 2.55
N GLN A 2 10.48 0.29 2.02
CA GLN A 2 10.00 -1.04 2.43
C GLN A 2 11.18 -2.02 2.41
N LEU A 3 11.23 -2.91 3.40
CA LEU A 3 12.14 -4.05 3.43
C LEU A 3 11.31 -5.30 3.12
N ILE A 4 11.64 -6.00 2.03
CA ILE A 4 10.81 -7.03 1.43
C ILE A 4 11.60 -8.33 1.36
N THR A 5 11.00 -9.41 1.85
CA THR A 5 11.48 -10.77 1.66
C THR A 5 10.55 -11.48 0.66
N VAL A 6 11.13 -12.15 -0.32
CA VAL A 6 10.38 -12.91 -1.33
C VAL A 6 10.69 -14.39 -1.12
N PRO A 7 9.69 -15.29 -1.12
CA PRO A 7 9.95 -16.72 -1.09
C PRO A 7 10.93 -17.10 -2.21
N GLU A 8 12.01 -17.82 -1.88
CA GLU A 8 13.07 -18.27 -2.81
C GLU A 8 14.07 -17.20 -3.32
N LYS A 9 13.98 -15.93 -2.89
CA LYS A 9 14.84 -14.83 -3.37
C LYS A 9 15.56 -14.07 -2.25
N THR A 10 16.56 -13.28 -2.68
CA THR A 10 17.36 -12.32 -1.91
C THR A 10 16.50 -11.29 -1.17
N LEU A 11 17.01 -10.79 -0.04
CA LEU A 11 16.40 -9.71 0.73
C LEU A 11 16.48 -8.42 -0.08
N ASN A 12 15.37 -7.66 -0.16
CA ASN A 12 15.30 -6.47 -1.01
C ASN A 12 14.88 -5.24 -0.21
N MET A 13 15.56 -4.11 -0.43
CA MET A 13 15.16 -2.81 0.10
C MET A 13 14.61 -1.96 -1.05
N TYR A 14 13.32 -1.61 -0.95
CA TYR A 14 12.64 -0.77 -1.93
C TYR A 14 12.47 0.66 -1.43
N TYR A 15 12.86 1.61 -2.26
CA TYR A 15 12.70 3.03 -2.01
C TYR A 15 11.92 3.68 -3.16
N LYS A 16 10.88 4.44 -2.80
CA LYS A 16 10.13 5.28 -3.73
C LYS A 16 9.95 6.66 -3.10
N ARG A 17 10.25 7.70 -3.87
CA ARG A 17 10.05 9.10 -3.48
C ARG A 17 9.62 9.93 -4.67
N GLY A 18 8.58 10.72 -4.48
CA GLY A 18 8.06 11.60 -5.52
C GLY A 18 7.00 12.53 -4.96
N ARG A 19 6.42 13.34 -5.85
CA ARG A 19 5.23 14.11 -5.52
C ARG A 19 4.04 13.18 -5.44
N ILE A 20 3.19 13.36 -4.43
CA ILE A 20 1.97 12.56 -4.25
C ILE A 20 1.09 12.72 -5.51
N GLY A 21 0.67 11.58 -6.08
CA GLY A 21 -0.14 11.53 -7.30
C GLY A 21 0.65 11.58 -8.62
N ASP A 22 1.97 11.77 -8.59
CA ASP A 22 2.82 11.81 -9.79
C ASP A 22 3.84 10.67 -9.77
N ASP A 23 3.33 9.45 -9.95
CA ASP A 23 4.13 8.23 -9.90
C ASP A 23 5.12 8.10 -11.06
N ALA A 24 4.81 8.69 -12.22
CA ALA A 24 5.66 8.64 -13.40
C ALA A 24 7.00 9.37 -13.20
N ARG A 25 7.01 10.40 -12.33
CA ARG A 25 8.21 11.16 -11.98
C ARG A 25 8.80 10.75 -10.63
N ALA A 26 8.27 9.71 -9.99
CA ALA A 26 8.80 9.23 -8.74
C ALA A 26 10.16 8.55 -8.97
N GLU A 27 11.14 8.96 -8.16
CA GLU A 27 12.39 8.22 -8.05
C GLU A 27 12.12 6.88 -7.38
N GLN A 28 12.59 5.80 -8.00
CA GLN A 28 12.44 4.44 -7.50
C GLN A 28 13.80 3.75 -7.51
N ARG A 29 14.10 3.03 -6.43
CA ARG A 29 15.32 2.22 -6.29
C ARG A 29 14.97 0.89 -5.63
N LEU A 30 15.56 -0.18 -6.14
CA LEU A 30 15.46 -1.52 -5.58
C LEU A 30 16.89 -2.02 -5.37
N GLU A 31 17.23 -2.32 -4.13
CA GLU A 31 18.56 -2.77 -3.74
C GLU A 31 18.46 -4.18 -3.15
N GLU A 32 19.26 -5.10 -3.68
CA GLU A 32 19.39 -6.44 -3.13
C GLU A 32 20.41 -6.46 -2.00
N TRP A 33 20.12 -7.25 -0.96
CA TRP A 33 20.92 -7.40 0.24
C TRP A 33 21.11 -8.89 0.55
N ASP A 34 22.32 -9.24 0.96
CA ASP A 34 22.65 -10.63 1.32
C ASP A 34 22.50 -10.91 2.83
N ASN A 35 22.46 -9.86 3.65
CA ASN A 35 22.46 -9.97 5.11
C ASN A 35 21.34 -9.14 5.74
N LEU A 36 20.45 -9.83 6.47
CA LEU A 36 19.30 -9.23 7.14
C LEU A 36 19.68 -8.19 8.19
N ASN A 37 20.68 -8.47 9.02
CA ASN A 37 21.08 -7.54 10.08
C ASN A 37 21.65 -6.24 9.52
N ASN A 38 22.41 -6.31 8.42
CA ASN A 38 22.93 -5.12 7.76
C ASN A 38 21.82 -4.31 7.10
N ALA A 39 20.89 -4.99 6.42
CA ALA A 39 19.73 -4.34 5.81
C ALA A 39 18.83 -3.67 6.85
N LEU A 40 18.58 -4.31 7.99
CA LEU A 40 17.80 -3.73 9.11
C LEU A 40 18.49 -2.48 9.69
N LYS A 41 19.81 -2.50 9.85
CA LYS A 41 20.58 -1.34 10.31
C LYS A 41 20.47 -0.17 9.33
N GLU A 42 20.65 -0.44 8.04
CA GLU A 42 20.56 0.60 7.01
C GLU A 42 19.13 1.13 6.87
N PHE A 43 18.13 0.26 6.93
CA PHE A 43 16.72 0.63 6.95
C PHE A 43 16.40 1.56 8.14
N SER A 44 16.84 1.19 9.35
CA SER A 44 16.61 1.99 10.56
C SER A 44 17.28 3.37 10.46
N LYS A 45 18.51 3.41 9.93
CA LYS A 45 19.26 4.63 9.69
C LYS A 45 18.59 5.54 8.65
N GLN A 46 18.07 4.97 7.57
CA GLN A 46 17.32 5.74 6.56
C GLN A 46 16.00 6.29 7.15
N PHE A 47 15.28 5.49 7.92
CA PHE A 47 14.06 5.92 8.60
C PHE A 47 14.34 7.10 9.54
N GLU A 48 15.37 6.98 10.38
CA GLU A 48 15.81 8.05 11.27
C GLU A 48 16.29 9.28 10.47
N GLY A 49 17.01 9.08 9.38
CA GLY A 49 17.41 10.18 8.49
C GLY A 49 16.21 10.95 7.93
N LEU A 50 15.12 10.26 7.57
CA LEU A 50 13.93 10.84 6.96
C LEU A 50 12.97 11.46 7.99
N THR A 51 12.73 10.78 9.10
CA THR A 51 11.73 11.20 10.11
C THR A 51 12.36 11.91 11.31
N GLY A 52 13.65 11.67 11.54
CA GLY A 52 14.40 12.10 12.71
C GLY A 52 14.07 11.31 13.99
N ASN A 53 13.39 10.18 13.91
CA ASN A 53 13.05 9.34 15.07
C ASN A 53 13.56 7.91 14.85
N GLU A 54 13.82 7.20 15.95
CA GLU A 54 14.20 5.78 15.88
C GLU A 54 13.03 4.92 15.40
N PHE A 55 13.36 3.87 14.64
CA PHE A 55 12.36 2.99 14.03
C PHE A 55 11.66 2.07 15.05
N GLU A 56 12.43 1.34 15.88
CA GLU A 56 11.89 0.35 16.83
C GLU A 56 10.86 0.93 17.82
N PRO A 57 11.11 2.09 18.47
CA PRO A 57 10.12 2.68 19.37
C PRO A 57 8.86 3.15 18.63
N TRP A 58 9.01 3.65 17.40
CA TRP A 58 7.88 4.05 16.58
C TRP A 58 7.01 2.85 16.20
N GLU A 59 7.59 1.72 15.80
CA GLU A 59 6.82 0.54 15.41
C GLU A 59 5.96 0.02 16.57
N ARG A 60 6.54 -0.06 17.78
CA ARG A 60 5.89 -0.65 18.96
C ARG A 60 4.89 0.28 19.64
N GLU A 61 5.26 1.54 19.84
CA GLU A 61 4.44 2.47 20.63
C GLU A 61 3.64 3.45 19.76
N LYS A 62 3.96 3.55 18.45
CA LYS A 62 3.38 4.51 17.50
C LYS A 62 3.50 5.97 17.96
N LYS A 63 4.38 6.24 18.92
CA LYS A 63 4.68 7.58 19.43
C LYS A 63 5.81 8.19 18.61
N ILE A 64 5.49 9.19 17.81
CA ILE A 64 6.49 9.93 17.04
C ILE A 64 6.33 11.43 17.22
N GLN A 65 7.47 12.12 17.39
CA GLN A 65 7.50 13.57 17.43
C GLN A 65 7.75 14.11 16.02
N LYS A 66 6.81 14.90 15.50
CA LYS A 66 7.00 15.59 14.23
C LYS A 66 8.15 16.59 14.36
N LYS A 67 9.24 16.35 13.64
CA LYS A 67 10.36 17.29 13.54
C LYS A 67 10.20 18.24 12.36
N THR A 68 10.67 19.47 12.50
CA THR A 68 10.68 20.49 11.43
C THR A 68 11.48 19.97 10.23
N GLN A 69 10.96 20.18 9.01
CA GLN A 69 11.57 19.74 7.73
C GLN A 69 11.83 18.22 7.56
N LYS A 70 11.38 17.38 8.50
CA LYS A 70 11.44 15.91 8.39
C LYS A 70 10.09 15.34 7.97
N PHE A 71 10.09 14.14 7.43
CA PHE A 71 8.86 13.43 7.09
C PHE A 71 8.14 12.93 8.34
N PHE A 72 6.83 12.81 8.26
CA PHE A 72 6.02 12.13 9.26
C PHE A 72 5.58 10.79 8.66
N PRO A 73 5.84 9.65 9.31
CA PRO A 73 5.38 8.36 8.83
C PRO A 73 3.85 8.30 8.98
N VAL A 74 3.20 7.81 7.93
CA VAL A 74 1.77 7.54 7.93
C VAL A 74 1.61 6.07 8.24
N ASP A 75 0.79 5.75 9.23
CA ASP A 75 0.40 4.37 9.50
C ASP A 75 -0.55 3.92 8.39
N MET A 76 -0.07 3.05 7.51
CA MET A 76 -0.89 2.48 6.45
C MET A 76 -1.41 1.15 6.98
N ASP A 77 -2.73 0.97 7.02
CA ASP A 77 -3.31 -0.33 7.30
C ASP A 77 -2.78 -1.34 6.27
N ASP A 78 -2.28 -2.49 6.72
CA ASP A 78 -1.80 -3.60 5.87
C ASP A 78 -2.90 -4.27 5.03
N GLY A 79 -4.07 -3.64 4.96
CA GLY A 79 -5.14 -4.04 4.07
C GLY A 79 -4.64 -3.99 2.63
N VAL A 80 -4.55 -5.18 2.01
CA VAL A 80 -4.76 -5.29 0.56
C VAL A 80 -5.92 -4.38 0.23
N GLU A 81 -5.74 -3.45 -0.72
CA GLU A 81 -6.81 -2.55 -1.14
C GLU A 81 -8.06 -3.42 -1.35
N VAL A 82 -9.02 -3.37 -0.41
CA VAL A 82 -10.12 -4.36 -0.28
C VAL A 82 -10.94 -4.46 -1.59
N ARG A 83 -10.78 -3.42 -2.39
CA ARG A 83 -11.36 -3.19 -3.69
C ARG A 83 -10.79 -4.10 -4.78
N HIS A 84 -9.55 -4.60 -4.70
CA HIS A 84 -8.96 -5.51 -5.71
C HIS A 84 -9.73 -6.84 -5.90
N GLY A 85 -10.55 -7.25 -4.94
CA GLY A 85 -11.48 -8.38 -5.08
C GLY A 85 -12.85 -8.02 -5.67
N GLY A 86 -13.12 -6.73 -5.91
CA GLY A 86 -14.35 -6.25 -6.51
C GLY A 86 -14.41 -6.58 -8.00
N LEU A 87 -15.55 -7.07 -8.47
CA LEU A 87 -15.75 -7.38 -9.88
C LEU A 87 -15.65 -6.09 -10.70
N GLY A 88 -14.76 -6.07 -11.70
CA GLY A 88 -14.71 -4.96 -12.66
C GLY A 88 -16.01 -4.89 -13.48
N LEU A 89 -16.27 -3.73 -14.11
CA LEU A 89 -17.46 -3.47 -14.95
C LEU A 89 -17.83 -4.61 -15.92
N ARG A 90 -16.83 -5.28 -16.50
CA ARG A 90 -17.01 -6.39 -17.45
C ARG A 90 -17.39 -7.71 -16.77
N GLN A 91 -16.91 -7.97 -15.56
CA GLN A 91 -17.19 -9.20 -14.81
C GLN A 91 -18.56 -9.14 -14.12
N LEU A 92 -18.99 -7.94 -13.74
CA LEU A 92 -20.29 -7.66 -13.12
C LEU A 92 -21.50 -8.09 -13.98
N GLY A 93 -21.39 -8.00 -15.31
CA GLY A 93 -22.45 -8.46 -16.23
C GLY A 93 -22.61 -9.98 -16.24
N ILE A 94 -21.51 -10.71 -16.22
CA ILE A 94 -21.48 -12.18 -16.20
C ILE A 94 -21.94 -12.70 -14.84
N ALA A 95 -21.46 -12.09 -13.75
CA ALA A 95 -21.88 -12.45 -12.40
C ALA A 95 -23.38 -12.23 -12.16
N ALA A 96 -23.95 -11.12 -12.67
CA ALA A 96 -25.38 -10.86 -12.58
C ALA A 96 -26.23 -11.83 -13.42
N ALA A 97 -25.72 -12.28 -14.58
CA ALA A 97 -26.42 -13.23 -15.45
C ALA A 97 -26.47 -14.66 -14.89
N HIS A 98 -25.48 -15.07 -14.09
CA HIS A 98 -25.44 -16.38 -13.42
C HIS A 98 -25.92 -16.35 -11.96
N CYS A 99 -26.44 -15.20 -11.51
CA CYS A 99 -26.94 -15.00 -10.16
C CYS A 99 -28.36 -15.56 -10.02
N LYS A 100 -28.66 -16.23 -8.89
CA LYS A 100 -30.02 -16.71 -8.56
C LYS A 100 -30.93 -15.62 -7.98
N LEU A 101 -30.48 -14.37 -7.94
CA LEU A 101 -31.27 -13.23 -7.47
C LEU A 101 -32.23 -12.75 -8.55
N GLU A 102 -33.33 -12.13 -8.14
CA GLU A 102 -34.21 -11.42 -9.06
C GLU A 102 -33.41 -10.37 -9.86
N PRO A 103 -33.64 -10.20 -11.17
CA PRO A 103 -32.88 -9.28 -12.01
C PRO A 103 -32.74 -7.84 -11.46
N LYS A 104 -33.76 -7.31 -10.78
CA LYS A 104 -33.70 -5.99 -10.12
C LYS A 104 -32.73 -5.98 -8.95
N VAL A 105 -32.75 -7.02 -8.11
CA VAL A 105 -31.85 -7.18 -6.97
C VAL A 105 -30.42 -7.44 -7.44
N ALA A 106 -30.25 -8.27 -8.48
CA ALA A 106 -28.95 -8.52 -9.10
C ALA A 106 -28.33 -7.24 -9.67
N ASN A 107 -29.12 -6.42 -10.39
CA ASN A 107 -28.66 -5.13 -10.89
C ASN A 107 -28.36 -4.13 -9.77
N PHE A 108 -29.13 -4.13 -8.68
CA PHE A 108 -28.87 -3.28 -7.53
C PHE A 108 -27.55 -3.64 -6.85
N MET A 109 -27.31 -4.93 -6.58
CA MET A 109 -26.05 -5.42 -6.04
C MET A 109 -24.87 -5.15 -6.98
N LYS A 110 -25.09 -5.25 -8.29
CA LYS A 110 -24.08 -4.91 -9.31
C LYS A 110 -23.59 -3.47 -9.19
N VAL A 111 -24.50 -2.53 -8.91
CA VAL A 111 -24.17 -1.12 -8.74
C VAL A 111 -23.47 -0.91 -7.39
N LEU A 112 -24.07 -1.38 -6.28
CA LEU A 112 -23.51 -1.17 -4.94
C LEU A 112 -22.16 -1.82 -4.71
N CYS A 113 -21.90 -2.98 -5.30
CA CYS A 113 -20.65 -3.72 -5.15
C CYS A 113 -19.65 -3.44 -6.28
N GLY A 114 -19.97 -2.49 -7.17
CA GLY A 114 -19.08 -2.10 -8.26
C GLY A 114 -17.89 -1.30 -7.75
N GLN A 115 -16.68 -1.82 -7.96
CA GLN A 115 -15.44 -1.21 -7.47
C GLN A 115 -15.23 0.24 -7.96
N GLU A 116 -15.70 0.52 -9.17
CA GLU A 116 -15.46 1.80 -9.88
C GLU A 116 -16.15 2.99 -9.21
N ILE A 117 -17.29 2.79 -8.55
CA ILE A 117 -18.05 3.89 -7.92
C ILE A 117 -17.27 4.45 -6.73
N TYR A 118 -16.61 3.58 -5.97
CA TYR A 118 -15.84 3.99 -4.80
C TYR A 118 -14.43 4.50 -5.14
N ARG A 119 -13.91 4.23 -6.33
CA ARG A 119 -12.62 4.80 -6.76
C ARG A 119 -12.71 6.32 -6.94
N TRP A 120 -13.86 6.84 -7.36
CA TRP A 120 -14.04 8.26 -7.69
C TRP A 120 -14.47 9.15 -6.53
N GLU A 121 -15.01 8.57 -5.45
CA GLU A 121 -15.40 9.33 -4.24
C GLU A 121 -14.30 9.39 -3.16
N ALA A 122 -13.15 8.74 -3.36
CA ALA A 122 -12.04 8.73 -2.40
C ALA A 122 -11.00 9.85 -2.64
N ILE A 123 -11.40 10.96 -3.30
CA ILE A 123 -10.57 12.16 -3.50
C ILE A 123 -10.87 13.19 -2.42
#